data_AF-A0A660M952-F1
#
_entry.id   AF-A0A660M952-F1
#
_cell.length_a   1.000
_cell.length_b   1.000
_cell.length_c   1.000
_cell.angle_alpha   90.00
_cell.angle_beta   90.00
_cell.angle_gamma   90.00
#
_symmetry.space_group_name_H-M   'P 1'
#
loop_
_entity.id
_entity.type
_entity.pdbx_description
1 polymer ?
#
loop_
_entity_poly.entity_id
_entity_poly.type
_entity_poly.pdbx_seq_one_letter_code
_entity_poly.pdbx_strand_id
1 'polypeptide(L)'
;MALDVIDWLLGHGFGHAQPLEHILKSAGHVLRVSPDGSRLVERIEPTLWNEYEWATQPDDQASQYMQEAWALAFGRNPNVGDAWSKSIKAIETLLKPIVSPKNDKATIGSMTSALRQSPDKWKCKLPDREYKSNGKTNVKPGIEVFIDALATIGYQPDRHGSDQPQDVDETTA
;
A
#
# COMPACT_ATOMS: atom_id res chain seq x y z
N MET A 1 -10.21 -25.68 -2.51
CA MET A 1 -9.37 -26.88 -2.34
C MET A 1 -8.24 -26.96 -3.36
N ALA A 2 -8.50 -27.05 -4.67
CA ALA A 2 -7.41 -27.12 -5.66
C ALA A 2 -6.51 -25.87 -5.68
N LEU A 3 -7.12 -24.68 -5.61
CA LEU A 3 -6.38 -23.42 -5.54
C LEU A 3 -5.55 -23.26 -4.26
N ASP A 4 -5.98 -23.88 -3.15
CA ASP A 4 -5.25 -23.85 -1.87
C ASP A 4 -3.96 -24.65 -1.96
N VAL A 5 -4.01 -25.80 -2.64
CA VAL A 5 -2.81 -26.60 -2.92
C VAL A 5 -1.88 -25.85 -3.87
N ILE A 6 -2.42 -25.17 -4.89
CA ILE A 6 -1.62 -24.36 -5.82
C ILE A 6 -0.91 -23.22 -5.09
N ASP A 7 -1.63 -22.44 -4.27
CA ASP A 7 -1.03 -21.39 -3.43
C ASP A 7 0.06 -21.93 -2.52
N TRP A 8 -0.20 -23.07 -1.85
CA TRP A 8 0.77 -23.69 -0.98
C TRP A 8 2.03 -24.09 -1.75
N LEU A 9 1.90 -24.70 -2.93
CA LEU A 9 3.04 -25.09 -3.77
C LEU A 9 3.86 -23.86 -4.21
N LEU A 10 3.19 -22.80 -4.69
CA LEU A 10 3.86 -21.56 -5.08
C LEU A 10 4.64 -20.95 -3.91
N GLY A 11 4.03 -20.87 -2.72
CA GLY A 11 4.64 -20.29 -1.53
C GLY A 11 5.86 -21.08 -1.01
N HIS A 12 6.00 -22.34 -1.41
CA HIS A 12 7.12 -23.21 -1.06
C HIS A 12 8.10 -23.42 -2.23
N GLY A 13 7.92 -22.70 -3.35
CA GLY A 13 8.80 -22.81 -4.52
C GLY A 13 8.64 -24.12 -5.30
N PHE A 14 7.53 -24.83 -5.13
CA PHE A 14 7.23 -26.04 -5.88
C PHE A 14 6.47 -25.73 -7.18
N GLY A 15 6.81 -26.44 -8.25
CA GLY A 15 6.19 -26.29 -9.56
C GLY A 15 6.81 -25.15 -10.38
N HIS A 16 6.09 -24.71 -11.42
CA HIS A 16 6.56 -23.68 -12.33
C HIS A 16 5.54 -22.54 -12.44
N ALA A 17 5.89 -21.40 -11.83
CA ALA A 17 5.04 -20.22 -11.73
C ALA A 17 4.65 -19.64 -13.11
N GLN A 18 5.61 -19.58 -14.05
CA GLN A 18 5.39 -19.04 -15.40
C GLN A 18 4.41 -19.89 -16.25
N PRO A 19 4.57 -21.23 -16.37
CA PRO A 19 3.57 -22.09 -16.99
C PRO A 19 2.18 -21.97 -16.36
N LEU A 20 2.10 -21.87 -15.03
CA LEU A 20 0.82 -21.70 -14.35
C LEU A 20 0.16 -20.37 -14.73
N GLU A 21 0.90 -19.26 -14.74
CA GLU A 21 0.37 -17.97 -15.21
C GLU A 21 -0.13 -18.06 -16.65
N HIS A 22 0.61 -18.75 -17.52
CA HIS A 22 0.20 -18.94 -18.92
C HIS A 22 -1.12 -19.73 -19.04
N ILE A 23 -1.29 -20.78 -18.25
CA ILE A 23 -2.52 -21.58 -18.20
C ILE A 23 -3.69 -20.74 -17.69
N LEU A 24 -3.52 -20.04 -16.57
CA LEU A 24 -4.55 -19.19 -15.97
C LEU A 24 -4.98 -18.08 -16.94
N LYS A 25 -4.03 -17.44 -17.60
CA LYS A 25 -4.29 -16.41 -18.62
C LYS A 25 -5.05 -16.98 -19.82
N SER A 26 -4.62 -18.13 -20.35
CA SER A 26 -5.25 -18.77 -21.52
C SER A 26 -6.67 -19.24 -21.23
N ALA A 27 -6.94 -19.65 -19.98
CA ALA A 27 -8.27 -20.02 -19.52
C ALA A 27 -9.18 -18.81 -19.22
N GLY A 28 -8.67 -17.57 -19.29
CA GLY A 28 -9.42 -16.38 -18.89
C GLY A 28 -9.72 -16.33 -17.40
N HIS A 29 -8.89 -16.94 -16.57
CA HIS A 29 -9.12 -17.03 -15.12
C HIS A 29 -8.95 -15.64 -14.46
N VAL A 30 -9.80 -15.38 -13.46
CA VAL A 30 -9.79 -14.14 -12.65
C VAL A 30 -8.54 -14.00 -11.77
N LEU A 31 -7.79 -15.08 -11.59
CA LEU A 31 -6.55 -15.11 -10.83
C LEU A 31 -5.34 -15.19 -11.75
N ARG A 32 -4.22 -14.73 -11.22
CA ARG A 32 -2.91 -14.77 -11.81
C ARG A 32 -1.86 -15.08 -10.76
N VAL A 33 -0.67 -15.47 -11.18
CA VAL A 33 0.47 -15.61 -10.27
C VAL A 33 0.99 -14.20 -9.91
N SER A 34 1.34 -13.98 -8.64
CA SER A 34 1.99 -12.76 -8.16
C SER A 34 3.36 -12.54 -8.82
N PRO A 35 3.91 -11.30 -8.88
CA PRO A 35 5.18 -11.05 -9.56
C PRO A 35 6.37 -11.80 -8.96
N ASP A 36 6.35 -12.01 -7.65
CA ASP A 36 7.35 -12.80 -6.91
C ASP A 36 7.19 -14.32 -7.11
N GLY A 37 6.15 -14.76 -7.83
CA GLY A 37 5.86 -16.16 -8.10
C GLY A 37 5.32 -16.95 -6.91
N SER A 38 5.04 -16.30 -5.76
CA SER A 38 4.81 -16.99 -4.49
C SER A 38 3.35 -17.36 -4.20
N ARG A 39 2.38 -16.81 -4.93
CA ARG A 39 0.95 -17.03 -4.67
C ARG A 39 0.06 -16.64 -5.84
N LEU A 40 -1.23 -16.92 -5.71
CA LEU A 40 -2.29 -16.41 -6.58
C LEU A 40 -2.86 -15.09 -6.06
N VAL A 41 -3.03 -14.15 -6.98
CA VAL A 41 -3.65 -12.84 -6.76
C VAL A 41 -4.70 -12.56 -7.84
N GLU A 42 -5.62 -11.66 -7.56
CA GLU A 42 -6.60 -11.18 -8.52
C GLU A 42 -5.92 -10.52 -9.72
N ARG A 43 -6.49 -10.75 -10.90
CA ARG A 43 -6.09 -10.08 -12.12
C ARG A 43 -6.71 -8.70 -12.15
N ILE A 44 -5.92 -7.73 -11.72
CA ILE A 44 -6.26 -6.31 -11.77
C ILE A 44 -5.94 -5.67 -13.13
N GLU A 45 -6.37 -4.43 -13.30
CA GLU A 45 -6.13 -3.61 -14.49
C GLU A 45 -4.62 -3.47 -14.80
N PRO A 46 -4.19 -3.54 -16.09
CA PRO A 46 -2.77 -3.60 -16.45
C PRO A 46 -1.93 -2.40 -16.01
N THR A 47 -2.49 -1.19 -16.00
CA THR A 47 -1.76 0.02 -15.56
C THR A 47 -1.40 -0.11 -14.09
N LEU A 48 -2.37 -0.44 -13.23
CA LEU A 48 -2.12 -0.64 -11.80
C LEU A 48 -1.14 -1.80 -11.53
N TRP A 49 -1.16 -2.85 -12.36
CA TRP A 49 -0.19 -3.95 -12.28
C TRP A 49 1.24 -3.49 -12.57
N ASN A 50 1.43 -2.71 -13.63
CA ASN A 50 2.74 -2.22 -14.03
C ASN A 50 3.35 -1.27 -12.98
N GLU A 51 2.53 -0.40 -12.37
CA GLU A 51 2.97 0.49 -11.28
C GLU A 51 3.44 -0.32 -10.06
N TYR A 52 2.73 -1.40 -9.73
CA TYR A 52 3.11 -2.29 -8.64
C TYR A 52 4.41 -3.04 -8.93
N GLU A 53 4.59 -3.59 -10.13
CA GLU A 53 5.84 -4.24 -10.53
C GLU A 53 7.02 -3.27 -10.44
N TRP A 54 6.83 -2.02 -10.90
CA TRP A 54 7.88 -1.00 -10.81
C TRP A 54 8.20 -0.62 -9.36
N ALA A 55 7.19 -0.41 -8.52
CA ALA A 55 7.35 -0.05 -7.12
C ALA A 55 8.00 -1.15 -6.26
N THR A 56 7.91 -2.41 -6.70
CA THR A 56 8.46 -3.58 -6.00
C THR A 56 9.67 -4.21 -6.66
N GLN A 57 10.18 -3.58 -7.73
CA GLN A 57 11.40 -4.01 -8.42
C GLN A 57 12.66 -4.01 -7.52
N PRO A 58 12.87 -3.02 -6.63
CA PRO A 58 14.04 -3.03 -5.74
C PRO A 58 14.04 -4.22 -4.79
N ASP A 59 15.20 -4.81 -4.55
CA ASP A 59 15.37 -5.83 -3.52
C ASP A 59 15.61 -5.16 -2.14
N ASP A 60 14.55 -4.57 -1.59
CA ASP A 60 14.58 -3.89 -0.31
C ASP A 60 13.36 -4.18 0.57
N GLN A 61 13.48 -3.82 1.85
CA GLN A 61 12.45 -4.06 2.86
C GLN A 61 11.13 -3.32 2.55
N ALA A 62 11.19 -2.19 1.85
CA ALA A 62 9.99 -1.45 1.48
C ALA A 62 9.21 -2.19 0.39
N SER A 63 9.92 -2.74 -0.60
CA SER A 63 9.36 -3.57 -1.67
C SER A 63 8.73 -4.85 -1.10
N GLN A 64 9.38 -5.49 -0.12
CA GLN A 64 8.80 -6.63 0.61
C GLN A 64 7.48 -6.26 1.31
N TYR A 65 7.43 -5.14 2.03
CA TYR A 65 6.18 -4.68 2.66
C TYR A 65 5.10 -4.36 1.64
N MET A 66 5.46 -3.79 0.48
CA MET A 66 4.51 -3.51 -0.59
C MET A 66 3.99 -4.80 -1.25
N GLN A 67 4.83 -5.82 -1.41
CA GLN A 67 4.41 -7.15 -1.89
C GLN A 67 3.46 -7.84 -0.91
N GLU A 68 3.75 -7.76 0.40
CA GLU A 68 2.84 -8.24 1.44
C GLU A 68 1.50 -7.49 1.41
N ALA A 69 1.54 -6.16 1.29
CA ALA A 69 0.35 -5.33 1.18
C ALA A 69 -0.50 -5.73 -0.03
N TRP A 70 0.14 -5.93 -1.18
CA TRP A 70 -0.52 -6.36 -2.41
C TRP A 70 -1.20 -7.71 -2.25
N ALA A 71 -0.50 -8.67 -1.65
CA ALA A 71 -1.03 -9.99 -1.39
C ALA A 71 -2.22 -9.96 -0.40
N LEU A 72 -2.20 -9.06 0.58
CA LEU A 72 -3.30 -8.86 1.49
C LEU A 72 -4.49 -8.14 0.83
N ALA A 73 -4.24 -7.24 -0.13
CA ALA A 73 -5.32 -6.52 -0.83
C ALA A 73 -5.99 -7.38 -1.91
N PHE A 74 -5.20 -8.11 -2.70
CA PHE A 74 -5.64 -8.78 -3.92
C PHE A 74 -5.41 -10.29 -3.89
N GLY A 75 -4.91 -10.85 -2.79
CA GLY A 75 -4.81 -12.29 -2.63
C GLY A 75 -6.18 -12.95 -2.54
N ARG A 76 -6.21 -14.28 -2.59
CA ARG A 76 -7.46 -15.05 -2.56
C ARG A 76 -8.33 -14.82 -1.32
N ASN A 77 -7.72 -14.43 -0.20
CA ASN A 77 -8.40 -14.08 1.04
C ASN A 77 -7.98 -12.66 1.45
N PRO A 78 -8.64 -11.60 0.92
CA PRO A 78 -8.24 -10.24 1.19
C PRO A 78 -8.39 -9.84 2.66
N ASN A 79 -7.42 -9.07 3.15
CA ASN A 79 -7.47 -8.34 4.42
C ASN A 79 -6.96 -6.92 4.17
N VAL A 80 -7.89 -6.03 3.85
CA VAL A 80 -7.59 -4.65 3.44
C VAL A 80 -6.99 -3.80 4.57
N GLY A 81 -7.33 -4.08 5.83
CA GLY A 81 -6.79 -3.36 6.99
C GLY A 81 -5.30 -3.65 7.19
N ASP A 82 -4.90 -4.91 7.08
CA ASP A 82 -3.49 -5.30 7.14
C ASP A 82 -2.76 -4.87 5.87
N ALA A 83 -3.41 -4.92 4.70
CA ALA A 83 -2.84 -4.41 3.46
C ALA A 83 -2.48 -2.93 3.59
N TRP A 84 -3.39 -2.11 4.11
CA TRP A 84 -3.14 -0.69 4.38
C TRP A 84 -1.96 -0.50 5.35
N SER A 85 -1.97 -1.25 6.45
CA SER A 85 -0.89 -1.19 7.45
C SER A 85 0.48 -1.52 6.87
N LYS A 86 0.56 -2.51 5.97
CA LYS A 86 1.79 -2.89 5.26
C LYS A 86 2.21 -1.85 4.23
N SER A 87 1.28 -1.25 3.49
CA SER A 87 1.56 -0.12 2.59
C SER A 87 2.15 1.07 3.33
N ILE A 88 1.61 1.42 4.51
CA ILE A 88 2.18 2.46 5.38
C ILE A 88 3.59 2.08 5.81
N LYS A 89 3.81 0.82 6.17
CA LYS A 89 5.13 0.34 6.60
C LYS A 89 6.18 0.44 5.50
N ALA A 90 5.81 0.16 4.24
CA ALA A 90 6.69 0.36 3.09
C ALA A 90 7.14 1.83 2.96
N ILE A 91 6.18 2.77 3.04
CA ILE A 91 6.45 4.21 2.96
C ILE A 91 7.32 4.67 4.15
N GLU A 92 7.02 4.22 5.36
CA GLU A 92 7.80 4.54 6.55
C GLU A 92 9.24 4.06 6.45
N THR A 93 9.44 2.87 5.88
CA THR A 93 10.77 2.26 5.68
C THR A 93 11.63 3.10 4.75
N LEU A 94 11.06 3.65 3.68
CA LEU A 94 11.77 4.55 2.75
C LEU A 94 12.05 5.92 3.36
N LEU A 95 11.09 6.49 4.10
CA LEU A 95 11.20 7.87 4.59
C LEU A 95 12.09 8.01 5.82
N LYS A 96 12.08 7.01 6.72
CA LYS A 96 12.82 7.07 7.99
C LYS A 96 14.29 7.47 7.82
N PRO A 97 15.12 6.84 6.97
CA PRO A 97 16.53 7.19 6.85
C PRO A 97 16.77 8.63 6.34
N ILE A 98 15.77 9.24 5.70
CA ILE A 98 15.86 10.59 5.14
C ILE A 98 15.37 11.63 6.15
N VAL A 99 14.19 11.40 6.73
CA VAL A 99 13.47 12.40 7.55
C VAL A 99 13.83 12.29 9.03
N SER A 100 14.11 11.10 9.52
CA SER A 100 14.29 10.83 10.95
C SER A 100 15.34 9.74 11.21
N PRO A 101 16.58 9.90 10.70
CA PRO A 101 17.62 8.86 10.74
C PRO A 101 18.05 8.44 12.15
N LYS A 102 17.76 9.26 13.17
CA LYS A 102 18.09 8.98 14.57
C LYS A 102 16.90 8.45 15.39
N ASN A 103 15.74 8.26 14.76
CA ASN A 103 14.52 7.82 15.44
C ASN A 103 14.00 6.51 14.83
N ASP A 104 14.39 5.40 15.44
CA ASP A 104 13.97 4.06 15.02
C ASP A 104 12.47 3.78 15.24
N LYS A 105 11.75 4.67 15.93
CA LYS A 105 10.31 4.58 16.14
C LYS A 105 9.53 5.62 15.31
N ALA A 106 10.18 6.29 14.36
CA ALA A 106 9.52 7.25 13.48
C ALA A 106 8.37 6.57 12.71
N THR A 107 7.19 7.18 12.80
CA THR A 107 5.98 6.85 12.04
C THR A 107 5.74 7.87 10.94
N ILE A 108 4.89 7.54 9.97
CA ILE A 108 4.50 8.46 8.88
C ILE A 108 3.97 9.79 9.43
N GLY A 109 3.19 9.76 10.52
CA GLY A 109 2.68 10.96 11.18
C GLY A 109 3.78 11.82 11.79
N SER A 110 4.75 11.20 12.48
CA SER A 110 5.89 11.93 13.05
C SER A 110 6.80 12.55 11.98
N MET A 111 7.02 11.83 10.88
CA MET A 111 7.81 12.31 9.75
C MET A 111 7.10 13.41 8.97
N THR A 112 5.78 13.30 8.78
CA THR A 112 4.96 14.36 8.19
C THR A 112 5.06 15.65 9.00
N SER A 113 5.01 15.55 10.34
CA SER A 113 5.23 16.71 11.22
C SER A 113 6.65 17.29 11.11
N ALA A 114 7.68 16.45 11.04
CA ALA A 114 9.07 16.89 10.86
C ALA A 114 9.28 17.61 9.51
N LEU A 115 8.68 17.11 8.43
CA LEU A 115 8.70 17.76 7.12
C LEU A 115 8.02 19.14 7.16
N ARG A 116 6.86 19.24 7.82
CA ARG A 116 6.10 20.50 7.97
C ARG A 116 6.81 21.56 8.80
N GLN A 117 7.60 21.19 9.80
CA GLN A 117 8.29 22.14 10.67
C GLN A 117 9.45 22.88 9.99
N SER A 118 9.97 22.36 8.90
CA SER A 118 11.10 22.97 8.19
C SER A 118 11.08 22.63 6.70
N PRO A 119 10.04 23.03 5.94
CA PRO A 119 9.88 22.69 4.53
C PRO A 119 11.09 23.13 3.70
N ASP A 120 11.69 24.27 4.03
CA ASP A 120 12.84 24.87 3.34
C ASP A 120 14.12 24.03 3.42
N LYS A 121 14.19 23.07 4.36
CA LYS A 121 15.34 22.15 4.50
C LYS A 121 15.28 20.97 3.53
N TRP A 122 14.15 20.78 2.85
CA TRP A 122 13.91 19.61 2.01
C TRP A 122 13.90 19.97 0.53
N LYS A 123 14.65 19.21 -0.26
CA LYS A 123 14.54 19.26 -1.71
C LYS A 123 13.53 18.21 -2.18
N CYS A 124 12.34 18.65 -2.59
CA CYS A 124 11.35 17.78 -3.21
C CYS A 124 11.50 17.80 -4.74
N LYS A 125 11.39 16.62 -5.36
CA LYS A 125 11.36 16.50 -6.83
C LYS A 125 9.96 16.55 -7.43
N LEU A 126 8.92 16.48 -6.60
CA LEU A 126 7.56 16.67 -7.10
C LEU A 126 7.41 18.09 -7.64
N PRO A 127 6.69 18.28 -8.76
CA PRO A 127 6.45 19.60 -9.31
C PRO A 127 5.54 20.41 -8.39
N ASP A 128 5.65 21.73 -8.51
CA ASP A 128 4.70 22.64 -7.91
C ASP A 128 3.31 22.44 -8.54
N ARG A 129 2.28 22.58 -7.72
CA ARG A 129 0.89 22.42 -8.15
C ARG A 129 0.18 23.76 -8.19
N GLU A 130 -0.20 24.19 -9.37
CA GLU A 130 -1.09 25.32 -9.56
C GLU A 130 -2.54 24.92 -9.27
N TYR A 131 -3.28 25.79 -8.57
CA TYR A 131 -4.70 25.59 -8.33
C TYR A 131 -5.44 26.93 -8.23
N LYS A 132 -6.73 26.92 -8.61
CA LYS A 132 -7.59 28.09 -8.49
C LYS A 132 -8.37 28.03 -7.18
N SER A 133 -8.32 29.11 -6.40
CA SER A 133 -9.13 29.29 -5.20
C SER A 133 -9.57 30.74 -5.10
N ASN A 134 -10.86 30.98 -4.85
CA ASN A 134 -11.46 32.31 -4.77
C ASN A 134 -11.13 33.21 -5.98
N GLY A 135 -11.17 32.64 -7.19
CA GLY A 135 -10.86 33.35 -8.44
C GLY A 135 -9.38 33.69 -8.64
N LYS A 136 -8.48 33.31 -7.73
CA LYS A 136 -7.03 33.53 -7.83
C LYS A 136 -6.30 32.23 -8.13
N THR A 137 -5.25 32.29 -8.95
CA THR A 137 -4.29 31.20 -9.12
C THR A 137 -3.30 31.23 -7.95
N ASN A 138 -3.17 30.10 -7.27
CA ASN A 138 -2.21 29.88 -6.19
C ASN A 138 -1.26 28.75 -6.61
N VAL A 139 -0.06 28.76 -6.05
CA VAL A 139 0.97 27.72 -6.29
C VAL A 139 1.26 27.03 -4.96
N LYS A 140 1.13 25.71 -4.94
CA LYS A 140 1.56 24.88 -3.82
C LYS A 140 2.92 24.25 -4.15
N PRO A 141 3.99 24.55 -3.38
CA PRO A 141 5.29 23.94 -3.59
C PRO A 141 5.25 22.41 -3.58
N GLY A 142 6.09 21.76 -4.39
CA GLY A 142 6.12 20.30 -4.47
C GLY A 142 6.30 19.58 -3.12
N ILE A 143 7.06 20.17 -2.18
CA ILE A 143 7.21 19.63 -0.82
C ILE A 143 5.90 19.65 -0.03
N GLU A 144 5.07 20.68 -0.20
CA GLU A 144 3.75 20.74 0.43
C GLU A 144 2.78 19.74 -0.19
N VAL A 145 2.85 19.55 -1.52
CA VAL A 145 2.09 18.48 -2.21
C VAL A 145 2.46 17.11 -1.64
N PHE A 146 3.75 16.86 -1.44
CA PHE A 146 4.24 15.61 -0.84
C PHE A 146 3.73 15.41 0.60
N ILE A 147 3.83 16.45 1.42
CA ILE A 147 3.35 16.45 2.81
C ILE A 147 1.85 16.16 2.86
N ASP A 148 1.05 16.76 1.98
CA ASP A 148 -0.39 16.52 1.92
C ASP A 148 -0.70 15.07 1.53
N ALA A 149 0.01 14.51 0.54
CA ALA A 149 -0.13 13.12 0.16
C ALA A 149 0.17 12.17 1.34
N LEU A 150 1.24 12.42 2.10
CA LEU A 150 1.55 11.63 3.30
C LEU A 150 0.47 11.76 4.37
N ALA A 151 -0.10 12.96 4.55
CA ALA A 151 -1.18 13.19 5.50
C ALA A 151 -2.47 12.47 5.10
N THR A 152 -2.79 12.44 3.81
CA THR A 152 -3.94 11.69 3.27
C THR A 152 -3.75 10.19 3.44
N ILE A 153 -2.58 9.65 3.09
CA ILE A 153 -2.28 8.22 3.20
C ILE A 153 -2.17 7.77 4.67
N GLY A 154 -1.67 8.64 5.56
CA GLY A 154 -1.58 8.34 6.99
C GLY A 154 -2.95 8.13 7.68
N TYR A 155 -4.05 8.54 7.05
CA TYR A 155 -5.40 8.30 7.56
C TYR A 155 -5.86 6.89 7.18
N GLN A 156 -5.96 5.98 8.16
CA GLN A 156 -6.58 4.67 7.97
C GLN A 156 -8.10 4.81 8.17
N PRO A 157 -8.94 4.52 7.15
CA PRO A 157 -10.39 4.69 7.23
C PRO A 157 -11.06 3.91 8.37
N ASP A 158 -10.55 2.72 8.71
CA ASP A 158 -11.17 1.79 9.67
C ASP A 158 -10.58 1.89 11.10
N ARG A 159 -9.84 2.95 11.42
CA ARG A 159 -9.17 3.11 12.73
C ARG A 159 -10.02 3.80 13.80
N HIS A 160 -11.28 4.10 13.50
CA HIS A 160 -12.25 4.48 14.53
C HIS A 160 -12.65 3.21 15.27
N GLY A 161 -12.42 3.20 16.59
CA GLY A 161 -12.64 2.05 17.44
C GLY A 161 -14.04 1.47 17.24
N SER A 162 -14.12 0.15 17.34
CA SER A 162 -15.34 -0.65 17.49
C SER A 162 -16.58 0.18 17.90
N ASP A 163 -17.38 0.60 16.93
CA ASP A 163 -18.83 0.62 17.14
C ASP A 163 -19.24 -0.85 17.07
N GLN A 164 -18.98 -1.59 18.16
CA GLN A 164 -19.84 -2.71 18.48
C GLN A 164 -21.25 -2.11 18.59
N PRO A 165 -22.22 -2.58 17.81
CA PRO A 165 -23.61 -2.26 18.09
C PRO A 165 -23.84 -2.70 19.54
N GLN A 166 -24.13 -1.74 20.42
CA GLN A 166 -24.67 -2.08 21.73
C GLN A 166 -25.98 -2.81 21.44
N ASP A 167 -26.01 -4.09 21.79
CA ASP A 167 -27.21 -4.89 21.83
C ASP A 167 -28.22 -4.11 22.68
N VAL A 168 -29.24 -3.57 22.04
CA VAL A 168 -30.37 -2.95 22.74
C VAL A 168 -31.10 -4.11 23.40
N ASP A 169 -30.85 -4.26 24.70
CA ASP A 169 -31.52 -5.20 25.58
C ASP A 169 -33.04 -4.97 25.50
N GLU A 170 -33.70 -5.73 24.63
CA GLU A 170 -35.14 -5.75 24.48
C GLU A 170 -35.73 -6.59 25.61
N THR A 171 -35.55 -6.12 26.85
CA THR A 171 -36.24 -6.67 28.00
C THR A 171 -36.53 -5.60 29.05
N THR A 172 -37.70 -4.97 28.96
CA THR A 172 -38.56 -4.79 30.14
C THR A 172 -39.97 -4.28 29.78
N ALA A 173 -40.93 -5.18 30.04
CA ALA A 173 -42.31 -4.99 30.52
C ALA A 173 -43.32 -4.18 29.70
#